data_AF-A0A8K0XZS8-F1
#
_entry.id   AF-A0A8K0XZS8-F1
#
_cell.length_a   1.000
_cell.length_b   1.000
_cell.length_c   1.000
_cell.angle_alpha   90.00
_cell.angle_beta   90.00
_cell.angle_gamma   90.00
#
_symmetry.space_group_name_H-M   'P 1'
#
loop_
_entity.id
_entity.type
_entity.pdbx_description
1 polymer ?
#
loop_
_entity_poly.entity_id
_entity_poly.type
_entity_poly.pdbx_seq_one_letter_code
_entity_poly.pdbx_strand_id
1 'polypeptide(L)'
;MGYQNGFHAPNGGADFLGYRRNSKGMTEVVYDDGVNRRMIWRVSGQNVREADLSAALGKAVAALRVVPALITELKKRAIAIERI
;
A
#
# COMPACT_ATOMS: atom_id res chain seq x y z
N MET A 1 11.54 -5.20 12.14
CA MET A 1 11.69 -4.78 10.72
C MET A 1 10.60 -3.76 10.42
N GLY A 2 10.98 -2.50 10.17
CA GLY A 2 10.05 -1.38 9.95
C GLY A 2 9.49 -1.34 8.52
N TYR A 3 8.52 -0.45 8.27
CA TYR A 3 8.06 -0.11 6.92
C TYR A 3 9.23 0.50 6.13
N GLN A 4 9.38 0.15 4.85
CA GLN A 4 10.38 0.77 4.00
C GLN A 4 9.93 2.17 3.55
N ASN A 5 8.63 2.32 3.32
CA ASN A 5 8.01 3.61 3.04
C ASN A 5 6.55 3.61 3.51
N GLY A 6 6.05 4.75 3.97
CA GLY A 6 4.73 4.89 4.58
C GLY A 6 4.15 6.27 4.35
N PHE A 7 2.82 6.32 4.20
CA PHE A 7 2.04 7.50 3.88
C PHE A 7 0.83 7.54 4.81
N HIS A 8 0.56 8.72 5.38
CA HIS A 8 -0.64 8.98 6.16
C HIS A 8 -1.64 9.78 5.34
N ALA A 9 -2.92 9.64 5.65
CA ALA A 9 -3.94 10.48 5.08
C ALA A 9 -3.65 11.96 5.38
N PRO A 10 -3.91 12.87 4.43
CA PRO A 10 -3.74 14.30 4.65
C PRO A 10 -4.70 14.80 5.74
N ASN A 11 -4.37 15.93 6.35
CA ASN A 11 -5.23 16.66 7.30
C ASN A 11 -5.59 15.88 8.59
N GLY A 12 -4.72 14.99 9.05
CA GLY A 12 -4.90 14.28 10.33
C GLY A 12 -5.83 13.07 10.26
N GLY A 13 -6.13 12.55 9.05
CA GLY A 13 -6.80 11.27 8.90
C GLY A 13 -5.97 10.12 9.48
N ALA A 14 -6.65 9.15 10.10
CA ALA A 14 -6.00 8.02 10.76
C ALA A 14 -5.50 6.95 9.78
N ASP A 15 -5.97 6.97 8.53
CA ASP A 15 -5.57 6.01 7.52
C ASP A 15 -4.06 6.07 7.21
N PHE A 16 -3.48 4.90 7.06
CA PHE A 16 -2.09 4.68 6.70
C PHE A 16 -1.99 3.68 5.55
N LEU A 17 -1.11 3.98 4.61
CA LEU A 17 -0.65 3.03 3.59
C LEU A 17 0.87 2.97 3.58
N GLY A 18 1.43 1.78 3.56
CA GLY A 18 2.87 1.59 3.43
C GLY A 18 3.23 0.31 2.71
N TYR A 19 4.51 0.13 2.43
CA TYR A 19 5.03 -1.17 2.02
C TYR A 19 6.26 -1.58 2.82
N ARG A 20 6.48 -2.89 2.90
CA ARG A 20 7.65 -3.50 3.53
C ARG A 20 8.12 -4.68 2.72
N ARG A 21 9.37 -5.09 2.92
CA ARG A 21 9.81 -6.44 2.54
C ARG A 21 9.72 -7.37 3.73
N ASN A 22 9.17 -8.56 3.52
CA ASN A 22 9.16 -9.61 4.53
C ASN A 22 10.49 -10.38 4.54
N SER A 23 10.63 -11.33 5.47
CA SER A 23 11.83 -12.16 5.61
C SER A 23 12.14 -13.05 4.39
N LYS A 24 11.15 -13.28 3.51
CA LYS A 24 11.31 -14.00 2.25
C LYS A 24 11.65 -13.07 1.07
N GLY A 25 11.90 -11.79 1.34
CA GLY A 25 12.21 -10.78 0.32
C GLY A 25 11.01 -10.30 -0.49
N MET A 26 9.79 -10.74 -0.16
CA MET A 26 8.57 -10.35 -0.87
C MET A 26 8.07 -8.98 -0.40
N THR A 27 7.59 -8.18 -1.35
CA THR A 27 6.97 -6.89 -1.06
C THR A 27 5.54 -7.08 -0.57
N GLU A 28 5.21 -6.44 0.54
CA GLU A 28 3.88 -6.43 1.15
C GLU A 28 3.39 -4.98 1.26
N VAL A 29 2.16 -4.74 0.82
CA VAL A 29 1.43 -3.49 1.06
C VAL A 29 0.63 -3.65 2.34
N VAL A 30 0.69 -2.64 3.20
CA VAL A 30 -0.02 -2.58 4.46
C VAL A 30 -0.97 -1.40 4.42
N TYR A 31 -2.24 -1.66 4.74
CA TYR A 31 -3.23 -0.64 5.06
C TYR A 31 -3.60 -0.76 6.52
N ASP A 32 -3.74 0.37 7.19
CA ASP A 32 -4.23 0.48 8.57
C ASP A 32 -5.20 1.66 8.62
N ASP A 33 -6.41 1.47 9.16
CA ASP A 33 -7.39 2.55 9.32
C ASP A 33 -7.14 3.38 10.59
N GLY A 34 -6.12 3.03 11.38
CA GLY A 34 -5.75 3.68 12.62
C GLY A 34 -6.70 3.41 13.78
N VAL A 35 -7.66 2.48 13.61
CA VAL A 35 -8.64 2.13 14.64
C VAL A 35 -8.59 0.63 14.93
N ASN A 36 -9.06 -0.21 14.01
CA ASN A 36 -9.21 -1.67 14.22
C ASN A 36 -9.01 -2.50 12.94
N ARG A 37 -8.80 -1.87 11.78
CA ARG A 37 -8.73 -2.54 10.50
C ARG A 37 -7.35 -2.42 9.90
N ARG A 38 -6.61 -3.52 9.99
CA ARG A 38 -5.34 -3.69 9.30
C ARG A 38 -5.46 -4.75 8.22
N MET A 39 -5.01 -4.42 7.01
CA MET A 39 -4.94 -5.35 5.88
C MET A 39 -3.54 -5.40 5.32
N ILE A 40 -3.15 -6.59 4.90
CA ILE A 40 -1.86 -6.81 4.27
C ILE A 40 -2.10 -7.56 2.96
N TRP A 41 -1.44 -7.09 1.91
CA TRP A 41 -1.41 -7.78 0.62
C TRP A 41 0.02 -8.02 0.21
N ARG A 42 0.27 -9.17 -0.38
CA ARG A 42 1.51 -9.44 -1.11
C ARG A 42 1.42 -8.83 -2.50
N VAL A 43 2.48 -8.18 -2.95
CA VAL A 43 2.62 -7.75 -4.35
C VAL A 43 3.02 -8.96 -5.19
N SER A 44 2.22 -9.27 -6.21
CA SER A 44 2.47 -10.34 -7.17
C SER A 44 2.97 -9.74 -8.49
N GLY A 45 4.16 -10.15 -8.94
CA GLY A 45 4.77 -9.67 -10.18
C GLY A 45 6.28 -9.57 -10.03
N GLN A 46 7.01 -10.01 -11.07
CA GLN A 46 8.45 -9.81 -11.14
C GLN A 46 8.70 -8.38 -11.69
N ASN A 47 9.52 -7.58 -11.00
CA ASN A 47 9.93 -6.22 -11.38
C ASN A 47 8.94 -5.06 -11.13
N VAL A 48 8.18 -5.06 -10.02
CA VAL A 48 7.49 -3.83 -9.59
C VAL A 48 8.52 -2.78 -9.15
N ARG A 49 8.54 -1.62 -9.82
CA ARG A 49 9.42 -0.51 -9.46
C ARG A 49 8.94 0.12 -8.16
N GLU A 50 9.83 0.26 -7.17
CA GLU A 50 9.50 0.85 -5.86
C GLU A 50 8.93 2.28 -5.98
N ALA A 51 9.38 3.04 -7.00
CA ALA A 51 8.85 4.37 -7.31
C ALA A 51 7.38 4.34 -7.74
N ASP A 52 6.98 3.37 -8.57
CA ASP A 52 5.60 3.23 -9.05
C ASP A 52 4.67 2.82 -7.91
N LEU A 53 5.14 1.91 -7.05
CA LEU A 53 4.43 1.50 -5.84
C LEU A 53 4.25 2.68 -4.88
N SER A 54 5.33 3.41 -4.59
CA SER A 54 5.29 4.59 -3.71
C SER A 54 4.30 5.66 -4.23
N ALA A 55 4.33 5.94 -5.54
CA ALA A 55 3.41 6.89 -6.16
C ALA A 55 1.95 6.41 -6.12
N ALA A 56 1.69 5.11 -6.21
CA ALA A 56 0.34 4.55 -6.08
C ALA A 56 -0.19 4.71 -4.64
N LEU A 57 0.63 4.37 -3.64
CA LEU A 57 0.26 4.46 -2.23
C LEU A 57 -0.03 5.90 -1.80
N GLY A 58 0.86 6.84 -2.16
CA GLY A 58 0.67 8.25 -1.83
C GLY A 58 -0.61 8.85 -2.43
N LYS A 59 -0.97 8.46 -3.66
CA LYS A 59 -2.25 8.89 -4.27
C LYS A 59 -3.46 8.23 -3.61
N ALA A 60 -3.35 6.96 -3.25
CA ALA A 60 -4.46 6.21 -2.67
C ALA A 60 -4.80 6.68 -1.25
N VAL A 61 -3.80 7.01 -0.41
CA VAL A 61 -4.05 7.43 0.98
C VAL A 61 -4.74 8.78 1.08
N ALA A 62 -4.62 9.63 0.05
CA ALA A 62 -5.29 10.92 -0.03
C ALA A 62 -6.77 10.82 -0.42
N ALA A 63 -7.26 9.64 -0.80
CA ALA A 63 -8.65 9.44 -1.20
C ALA A 63 -9.55 9.15 0.00
N LEU A 64 -10.81 9.62 -0.06
CA LEU A 64 -11.84 9.34 0.97
C LEU A 64 -12.06 7.84 1.20
N ARG A 65 -11.92 7.03 0.14
CA ARG A 65 -12.03 5.57 0.21
C ARG A 65 -10.68 4.96 -0.19
N VAL A 66 -9.80 4.82 0.79
CA VAL A 66 -8.39 4.42 0.59
C VAL A 66 -8.25 3.07 -0.10
N VAL A 67 -8.96 2.02 0.35
CA VAL A 67 -8.83 0.67 -0.24
C VAL A 67 -9.30 0.59 -1.70
N PRO A 68 -10.49 1.10 -2.07
CA PRO A 68 -10.87 1.19 -3.49
C PRO A 68 -9.90 2.02 -4.35
N ALA A 69 -9.36 3.12 -3.79
CA ALA A 69 -8.38 3.95 -4.48
C ALA A 69 -7.05 3.21 -4.69
N LEU A 70 -6.59 2.46 -3.68
CA LEU A 70 -5.41 1.60 -3.75
C LEU A 70 -5.52 0.61 -4.90
N ILE A 71 -6.63 -0.16 -4.96
CA ILE A 71 -6.86 -1.15 -6.02
C ILE A 71 -6.81 -0.47 -7.41
N THR A 72 -7.41 0.72 -7.53
CA THR A 72 -7.43 1.48 -8.77
C THR A 72 -6.03 1.95 -9.18
N GLU A 73 -5.25 2.52 -8.26
CA GLU A 73 -3.91 3.03 -8.55
C GLU A 73 -2.90 1.91 -8.86
N LEU A 74 -3.03 0.76 -8.21
CA LEU A 74 -2.22 -0.44 -8.52
C LEU A 74 -2.58 -1.00 -9.89
N LYS A 75 -3.87 -1.12 -10.22
CA LYS A 75 -4.34 -1.58 -11.52
C LYS A 75 -3.84 -0.70 -12.67
N LYS A 76 -3.85 0.63 -12.51
CA LYS A 76 -3.30 1.59 -13.50
C LYS A 76 -1.82 1.34 -13.83
N ARG A 77 -1.07 0.73 -12.91
CA ARG A 77 0.37 0.46 -13.04
C ARG A 77 0.66 -1.01 -13.32
N ALA A 78 -0.37 -1.82 -13.63
CA ALA A 78 -0.26 -3.26 -13.80
C ALA A 78 0.39 -3.97 -12.59
N ILE A 79 0.20 -3.43 -11.38
CA ILE A 79 0.68 -4.05 -10.14
C ILE A 79 -0.44 -4.94 -9.60
N ALA A 80 -0.21 -6.24 -9.58
CA ALA A 80 -1.14 -7.19 -8.99
C ALA A 80 -0.83 -7.39 -7.50
N ILE A 81 -1.87 -7.63 -6.71
CA ILE A 81 -1.78 -7.87 -5.28
C ILE A 81 -2.68 -9.03 -4.86
N GLU A 82 -2.25 -9.77 -3.85
CA GLU A 82 -2.95 -10.92 -3.28
C GLU A 82 -3.07 -10.75 -1.77
N ARG A 83 -4.24 -11.04 -1.20
CA ARG A 83 -4.44 -10.90 0.25
C ARG A 83 -3.77 -12.05 0.99
N ILE A 84 -3.09 -11.74 2.10
CA ILE A 84 -2.39 -12.72 2.96
C ILE A 84 -2.84 -12.65 4.41
#